data_AF-A0A367JJ88-F1
#
_entry.id   AF-A0A367JJ88-F1
#
_cell.length_a   1.000
_cell.length_b   1.000
_cell.length_c   1.000
_cell.angle_alpha   90.00
_cell.angle_beta   90.00
_cell.angle_gamma   90.00
#
_symmetry.space_group_name_H-M   'P 1'
#
loop_
_entity.id
_entity.type
_entity.pdbx_description
1 polymer ?
#
loop_
_entity_poly.entity_id
_entity_poly.type
_entity_poly.pdbx_seq_one_letter_code
_entity_poly.pdbx_strand_id
1 'polypeptide(L)'
;MDVNDKSSSLPTGNFVDTVRSSCRLFTETSPVKVSPKAIEHFLETLDAEQYKELSDDSTIRLPIKFSSDQQEINFVSMVDLLNFGSGYRMELHQAVDRGAFDTIRYGLMAMHIGGVDMDAKTLKEIDVYRVAELFQFPIEREVRHETLDFVTLTEPTELKALAMGIMNVLNKTGEYLMAHGYEDLASFILSKVKEVPQNAKFLTEELVKALVGLQDHYEFEGKKVYLFKKAQILVYHLWFTMREKVSEFDFKDIDELTVFADNVIPTMLVELGILEIPEEWLETIKKNQDLTEQVATTLRAASVVACDDLVKASKGTLTTGGLDVYLWRLGKVGDYRKIPRFQLKATVMF
;
A
#
# COMPACT_ATOMS: atom_id res chain seq x y z
N MET A 1 2.42 16.39 -1.47
CA MET A 1 3.15 15.19 -1.93
C MET A 1 2.92 15.06 -3.41
N ASP A 2 3.98 15.14 -4.22
CA ASP A 2 3.84 15.12 -5.68
C ASP A 2 3.77 13.70 -6.21
N VAL A 3 2.96 13.53 -7.26
CA VAL A 3 2.82 12.27 -7.99
C VAL A 3 3.48 12.46 -9.34
N ASN A 4 4.76 12.10 -9.43
CA ASN A 4 5.54 12.25 -10.64
C ASN A 4 5.30 11.07 -11.57
N ASP A 5 5.11 11.36 -12.86
CA ASP A 5 5.08 10.33 -13.89
C ASP A 5 6.50 9.76 -14.08
N LYS A 6 6.65 8.47 -13.77
CA LYS A 6 7.89 7.71 -13.90
C LYS A 6 7.80 6.67 -15.02
N SER A 7 6.84 6.77 -15.94
CA SER A 7 6.56 5.77 -16.97
C SER A 7 7.76 5.46 -17.86
N SER A 8 8.60 6.46 -18.15
CA SER A 8 9.83 6.31 -18.96
C SER A 8 10.90 5.41 -18.31
N SER A 9 10.75 5.12 -17.02
CA SER A 9 11.72 4.37 -16.23
C SER A 9 11.21 3.01 -15.76
N LEU A 10 10.00 2.61 -16.20
CA LEU A 10 9.43 1.29 -15.96
C LEU A 10 10.27 0.19 -16.60
N PRO A 11 10.24 -1.04 -16.05
CA PRO A 11 11.02 -2.14 -16.58
C PRO A 11 10.45 -2.65 -17.90
N THR A 12 11.28 -3.37 -18.66
CA THR A 12 10.85 -4.13 -19.83
C THR A 12 10.60 -5.58 -19.43
N GLY A 13 9.58 -6.22 -19.98
CA GLY A 13 9.22 -7.60 -19.64
C GLY A 13 8.36 -7.70 -18.38
N ASN A 14 8.49 -8.79 -17.63
CA ASN A 14 7.60 -9.09 -16.50
C ASN A 14 7.90 -8.21 -15.28
N PHE A 15 6.91 -7.43 -14.83
CA PHE A 15 7.14 -6.45 -13.75
C PHE A 15 7.38 -7.13 -12.41
N VAL A 16 6.68 -8.24 -12.11
CA VAL A 16 6.79 -8.94 -10.83
C VAL A 16 8.13 -9.66 -10.70
N ASP A 17 8.62 -10.29 -11.77
CA ASP A 17 9.97 -10.86 -11.80
C ASP A 17 11.05 -9.78 -11.68
N THR A 18 10.78 -8.59 -12.22
CA THR A 18 11.68 -7.43 -12.08
C THR A 18 11.70 -6.90 -10.64
N VAL A 19 10.56 -6.90 -9.94
CA VAL A 19 10.50 -6.61 -8.49
C VAL A 19 11.43 -7.57 -7.74
N ARG A 20 11.29 -8.88 -7.93
CA ARG A 20 12.13 -9.89 -7.26
C ARG A 20 13.62 -9.69 -7.50
N SER A 21 14.00 -9.60 -8.77
CA SER A 21 15.41 -9.51 -9.17
C SER A 21 16.05 -8.19 -8.72
N SER A 22 15.36 -7.07 -8.86
CA SER A 22 15.87 -5.77 -8.41
C SER A 22 15.95 -5.67 -6.88
N CYS A 23 14.95 -6.17 -6.15
CA CYS A 23 14.96 -6.19 -4.69
C CYS A 23 16.09 -7.06 -4.14
N ARG A 24 16.32 -8.25 -4.73
CA ARG A 24 17.42 -9.13 -4.34
C ARG A 24 18.78 -8.49 -4.55
N LEU A 25 19.04 -7.95 -5.74
CA LEU A 25 20.30 -7.25 -6.05
C LEU A 25 20.53 -6.05 -5.10
N PHE A 26 19.48 -5.27 -4.84
CA PHE A 26 19.58 -4.11 -3.96
C PHE A 26 19.89 -4.51 -2.52
N THR A 27 19.21 -5.54 -2.00
CA THR A 27 19.39 -6.07 -0.65
C THR A 27 20.80 -6.64 -0.45
N GLU A 28 21.33 -7.39 -1.42
CA GLU A 28 22.68 -7.98 -1.38
C GLU A 28 23.80 -6.92 -1.27
N THR A 29 23.56 -5.71 -1.78
CA THR A 29 24.51 -4.59 -1.68
C THR A 29 24.25 -3.65 -0.51
N SER A 30 23.27 -3.97 0.34
CA SER A 30 22.84 -3.16 1.46
C SER A 30 23.42 -3.66 2.80
N PRO A 31 23.32 -2.89 3.89
CA PRO A 31 23.71 -3.37 5.21
C PRO A 31 22.68 -4.31 5.87
N VAL A 32 21.50 -4.51 5.26
CA VAL A 32 20.45 -5.40 5.78
C VAL A 32 20.77 -6.84 5.46
N LYS A 33 20.57 -7.75 6.43
CA LYS A 33 20.77 -9.19 6.24
C LYS A 33 19.46 -9.93 6.46
N VAL A 34 19.19 -10.91 5.60
CA VAL A 34 18.13 -11.90 5.80
C VAL A 34 18.74 -13.09 6.53
N SER A 35 18.21 -13.46 7.70
CA SER A 35 18.74 -14.54 8.54
C SER A 35 18.12 -15.90 8.19
N PRO A 36 18.86 -16.84 7.57
CA PRO A 36 18.31 -18.15 7.22
C PRO A 36 17.91 -18.97 8.45
N LYS A 37 18.64 -18.81 9.56
CA LYS A 37 18.32 -19.47 10.83
C LYS A 37 17.01 -18.96 11.43
N ALA A 38 16.75 -17.66 11.33
CA ALA A 38 15.49 -17.09 11.81
C ALA A 38 14.31 -17.53 10.92
N ILE A 39 14.52 -17.69 9.61
CA ILE A 39 13.52 -18.28 8.70
C ILE A 39 13.18 -19.71 9.12
N GLU A 40 14.18 -20.56 9.34
CA GLU A 40 13.99 -21.93 9.82
C GLU A 40 13.22 -21.95 11.14
N HIS A 41 13.67 -21.15 12.12
CA HIS A 41 13.02 -21.05 13.42
C HIS A 41 11.58 -20.55 13.35
N PHE A 42 11.31 -19.54 12.51
CA PHE A 42 9.96 -19.03 12.28
C PHE A 42 9.04 -20.13 11.74
N LEU A 43 9.49 -20.90 10.76
CA LEU A 43 8.70 -21.99 10.18
C LEU A 43 8.47 -23.15 11.16
N GLU A 44 9.47 -23.46 12.02
CA GLU A 44 9.34 -24.49 13.05
C GLU A 44 8.38 -24.10 14.19
N THR A 45 8.27 -22.81 14.48
CA THR A 45 7.46 -22.27 15.59
C THR A 45 6.14 -21.65 15.15
N LEU A 46 5.85 -21.62 13.85
CA LEU A 46 4.63 -21.06 13.30
C LEU A 46 3.41 -21.84 13.83
N ASP A 47 2.57 -21.15 14.59
CA ASP A 47 1.30 -21.69 15.05
C ASP A 47 0.34 -21.80 13.86
N ALA A 48 -0.06 -23.02 13.51
CA ALA A 48 -0.90 -23.29 12.35
C ALA A 48 -2.34 -22.76 12.49
N GLU A 49 -2.88 -22.72 13.72
CA GLU A 49 -4.23 -22.19 13.95
C GLU A 49 -4.23 -20.67 13.86
N GLN A 50 -3.25 -20.02 14.49
CA GLN A 50 -3.04 -18.58 14.38
C GLN A 50 -2.75 -18.18 12.93
N TYR A 51 -1.89 -18.93 12.23
CA TYR A 51 -1.61 -18.65 10.82
C TYR A 51 -2.89 -18.71 9.99
N LYS A 52 -3.66 -19.79 10.11
CA LYS A 52 -4.94 -19.95 9.40
C LYS A 52 -5.92 -18.82 9.70
N GLU A 53 -6.01 -18.37 10.96
CA GLU A 53 -6.88 -17.27 11.35
C GLU A 53 -6.41 -15.94 10.76
N LEU A 54 -5.11 -15.64 10.88
CA LEU A 54 -4.52 -14.36 10.52
C LEU A 54 -4.18 -14.24 9.03
N SER A 55 -4.08 -15.33 8.28
CA SER A 55 -3.83 -15.30 6.83
C SER A 55 -5.09 -15.06 5.99
N ASP A 56 -6.28 -15.09 6.59
CA ASP A 56 -7.52 -14.70 5.92
C ASP A 56 -7.66 -13.18 5.89
N ASP A 57 -7.75 -12.59 4.70
CA ASP A 57 -7.87 -11.15 4.54
C ASP A 57 -9.32 -10.67 4.71
N SER A 58 -9.89 -10.97 5.86
CA SER A 58 -11.20 -10.43 6.25
C SER A 58 -11.19 -8.90 6.32
N THR A 59 -10.03 -8.24 6.32
CA THR A 59 -9.89 -6.81 6.56
C THR A 59 -10.31 -5.97 5.37
N ILE A 60 -10.16 -6.46 4.13
CA ILE A 60 -10.65 -5.76 2.95
C ILE A 60 -12.18 -5.80 2.83
N ARG A 61 -12.84 -6.80 3.45
CA ARG A 61 -14.30 -6.92 3.43
C ARG A 61 -14.93 -5.81 4.27
N LEU A 62 -15.97 -5.20 3.72
CA LEU A 62 -16.69 -4.10 4.35
C LEU A 62 -18.15 -4.45 4.60
N PRO A 63 -18.77 -3.95 5.68
CA PRO A 63 -20.19 -4.17 5.96
C PRO A 63 -21.08 -3.24 5.13
N ILE A 64 -20.79 -3.12 3.82
CA ILE A 64 -21.54 -2.27 2.88
C ILE A 64 -22.07 -3.12 1.73
N LYS A 65 -23.20 -2.69 1.18
CA LYS A 65 -23.82 -3.33 0.02
C LYS A 65 -23.44 -2.57 -1.25
N PHE A 66 -23.02 -3.32 -2.26
CA PHE A 66 -22.82 -2.81 -3.61
C PHE A 66 -24.04 -3.15 -4.48
N SER A 67 -24.39 -2.25 -5.41
CA SER A 67 -25.50 -2.42 -6.34
C SER A 67 -25.13 -3.31 -7.53
N SER A 68 -23.84 -3.46 -7.82
CA SER A 68 -23.29 -4.30 -8.89
C SER A 68 -21.87 -4.75 -8.56
N ASP A 69 -21.40 -5.81 -9.23
CA ASP A 69 -20.01 -6.26 -9.13
C ASP A 69 -19.03 -5.18 -9.61
N GLN A 70 -19.40 -4.37 -10.61
CA GLN A 70 -18.60 -3.25 -11.09
C GLN A 70 -18.39 -2.19 -9.99
N GLN A 71 -19.43 -1.90 -9.20
CA GLN A 71 -19.31 -0.95 -8.09
C GLN A 71 -18.38 -1.49 -6.98
N GLU A 72 -18.44 -2.79 -6.69
CA GLU A 72 -17.54 -3.44 -5.73
C GLU A 72 -16.09 -3.43 -6.23
N ILE A 73 -15.86 -3.77 -7.50
CA ILE A 73 -14.53 -3.69 -8.14
C ILE A 73 -13.99 -2.27 -8.04
N ASN A 74 -14.81 -1.27 -8.36
CA ASN A 74 -14.40 0.13 -8.30
C ASN A 74 -13.99 0.50 -6.88
N PHE A 75 -14.85 0.21 -5.90
CA PHE A 75 -14.59 0.50 -4.50
C PHE A 75 -13.30 -0.15 -3.98
N VAL A 76 -13.14 -1.47 -4.18
CA VAL A 76 -11.95 -2.21 -3.73
C VAL A 76 -10.69 -1.64 -4.38
N SER A 77 -10.75 -1.37 -5.69
CA SER A 77 -9.60 -0.79 -6.41
C SER A 77 -9.23 0.59 -5.90
N MET A 78 -10.20 1.41 -5.50
CA MET A 78 -9.96 2.73 -4.89
C MET A 78 -9.31 2.62 -3.50
N VAL A 79 -9.70 1.62 -2.69
CA VAL A 79 -9.06 1.35 -1.38
C VAL A 79 -7.57 1.10 -1.58
N ASP A 80 -7.21 0.27 -2.57
CA ASP A 80 -5.83 -0.12 -2.80
C ASP A 80 -5.01 0.93 -3.54
N LEU A 81 -5.62 1.66 -4.47
CA LEU A 81 -5.01 2.84 -5.10
C LEU A 81 -4.57 3.87 -4.05
N LEU A 82 -5.40 4.06 -3.02
CA LEU A 82 -5.17 4.99 -1.93
C LEU A 82 -4.48 4.36 -0.70
N ASN A 83 -3.99 3.13 -0.80
CA ASN A 83 -3.39 2.39 0.32
C ASN A 83 -1.97 2.87 0.65
N PHE A 84 -1.88 4.11 1.11
CA PHE A 84 -0.67 4.80 1.54
C PHE A 84 -0.94 5.75 2.72
N GLY A 85 0.11 6.41 3.19
CA GLY A 85 0.01 7.40 4.28
C GLY A 85 0.31 6.80 5.64
N SER A 86 0.91 5.60 5.67
CA SER A 86 1.34 4.92 6.88
C SER A 86 2.33 5.74 7.72
N GLY A 87 3.08 6.66 7.09
CA GLY A 87 3.95 7.63 7.77
C GLY A 87 3.22 8.72 8.58
N TYR A 88 1.92 8.94 8.36
CA TYR A 88 1.08 9.90 9.11
C TYR A 88 0.29 9.22 10.24
N ARG A 89 0.67 7.98 10.61
CA ARG A 89 -0.09 7.19 11.59
C ARG A 89 -0.28 7.92 12.92
N MET A 90 0.74 8.60 13.42
CA MET A 90 0.66 9.28 14.71
C MET A 90 -0.32 10.45 14.67
N GLU A 91 -0.20 11.28 13.64
CA GLU A 91 -1.06 12.44 13.40
C GLU A 91 -2.52 12.02 13.19
N LEU A 92 -2.75 10.94 12.45
CA LEU A 92 -4.09 10.38 12.24
C LEU A 92 -4.71 9.85 13.53
N HIS A 93 -3.95 9.12 14.36
CA HIS A 93 -4.46 8.67 15.65
C HIS A 93 -4.76 9.85 16.59
N GLN A 94 -3.89 10.86 16.62
CA GLN A 94 -4.09 12.06 17.46
C GLN A 94 -5.32 12.87 17.02
N ALA A 95 -5.51 13.03 15.71
CA ALA A 95 -6.58 13.88 15.19
C ALA A 95 -7.94 13.17 15.14
N VAL A 96 -7.96 11.88 14.81
CA VAL A 96 -9.21 11.18 14.42
C VAL A 96 -9.30 9.71 14.88
N ASP A 97 -8.41 9.28 15.79
CA ASP A 97 -8.35 7.92 16.35
C ASP A 97 -8.38 6.78 15.32
N ARG A 98 -7.74 6.99 14.16
CA ARG A 98 -7.68 6.00 13.07
C ARG A 98 -6.25 5.83 12.56
N GLY A 99 -5.92 4.64 12.09
CA GLY A 99 -4.71 4.41 11.30
C GLY A 99 -4.94 4.77 9.82
N ALA A 100 -3.87 4.88 9.04
CA ALA A 100 -3.94 5.24 7.62
C ALA A 100 -4.95 4.41 6.82
N PHE A 101 -4.89 3.07 6.91
CA PHE A 101 -5.82 2.19 6.20
C PHE A 101 -7.29 2.45 6.56
N ASP A 102 -7.60 2.61 7.84
CA ASP A 102 -8.96 2.87 8.30
C ASP A 102 -9.44 4.26 7.89
N THR A 103 -8.56 5.27 7.86
CA THR A 103 -8.87 6.60 7.33
C THR A 103 -9.24 6.54 5.86
N ILE A 104 -8.50 5.78 5.04
CA ILE A 104 -8.79 5.61 3.61
C ILE A 104 -10.14 4.91 3.41
N ARG A 105 -10.36 3.78 4.10
CA ARG A 105 -11.64 3.05 4.03
C ARG A 105 -12.80 3.93 4.45
N TYR A 106 -12.65 4.70 5.52
CA TYR A 106 -13.69 5.61 5.98
C TYR A 106 -14.04 6.65 4.91
N GLY A 107 -13.04 7.29 4.29
CA GLY A 107 -13.28 8.28 3.24
C GLY A 107 -14.02 7.71 2.04
N LEU A 108 -13.62 6.53 1.58
CA LEU A 108 -14.27 5.85 0.45
C LEU A 108 -15.67 5.34 0.81
N MET A 109 -15.89 4.86 2.04
CA MET A 109 -17.22 4.55 2.56
C MET A 109 -18.10 5.80 2.60
N ALA A 110 -17.57 6.95 3.02
CA ALA A 110 -18.31 8.21 3.03
C ALA A 110 -18.70 8.65 1.61
N MET A 111 -17.82 8.45 0.62
CA MET A 111 -18.16 8.66 -0.79
C MET A 111 -19.29 7.74 -1.24
N HIS A 112 -19.14 6.43 -1.02
CA HIS A 112 -20.11 5.41 -1.44
C HIS A 112 -21.49 5.60 -0.80
N ILE A 113 -21.54 5.79 0.52
CA ILE A 113 -22.79 5.96 1.27
C ILE A 113 -23.40 7.36 1.01
N GLY A 114 -22.54 8.37 0.86
CA GLY A 114 -22.95 9.75 0.60
C GLY A 114 -23.39 10.04 -0.83
N GLY A 115 -23.33 9.05 -1.73
CA GLY A 115 -23.71 9.20 -3.13
C GLY A 115 -22.74 10.07 -3.94
N VAL A 116 -21.47 10.09 -3.55
CA VAL A 116 -20.40 10.72 -4.34
C VAL A 116 -19.88 9.69 -5.33
N ASP A 117 -20.05 9.97 -6.62
CA ASP A 117 -19.58 9.09 -7.67
C ASP A 117 -18.05 8.93 -7.62
N MET A 118 -17.57 7.69 -7.79
CA MET A 118 -16.15 7.38 -7.93
C MET A 118 -15.80 7.19 -9.41
N ASP A 119 -16.23 8.15 -10.24
CA ASP A 119 -16.03 8.18 -11.68
C ASP A 119 -14.83 9.05 -12.09
N ALA A 120 -14.37 8.90 -13.32
CA ALA A 120 -13.18 9.57 -13.83
C ALA A 120 -13.25 11.10 -13.70
N LYS A 121 -14.45 11.68 -13.86
CA LYS A 121 -14.68 13.12 -13.72
C LYS A 121 -14.52 13.56 -12.26
N THR A 122 -15.22 12.91 -11.33
CA THR A 122 -15.16 13.25 -9.90
C THR A 122 -13.75 13.07 -9.37
N LEU A 123 -13.06 11.99 -9.77
CA LEU A 123 -11.68 11.77 -9.39
C LEU A 123 -10.74 12.86 -9.91
N LYS A 124 -10.97 13.40 -11.12
CA LYS A 124 -10.16 14.49 -11.70
C LYS A 124 -10.38 15.85 -11.03
N GLU A 125 -11.61 16.11 -10.60
CA GLU A 125 -12.06 17.42 -10.13
C GLU A 125 -11.98 17.58 -8.60
N ILE A 126 -11.78 16.49 -7.84
CA ILE A 126 -11.74 16.56 -6.38
C ILE A 126 -10.60 17.44 -5.89
N ASP A 127 -10.90 18.29 -4.91
CA ASP A 127 -9.91 19.18 -4.29
C ASP A 127 -9.54 18.71 -2.88
N VAL A 128 -8.50 19.36 -2.32
CA VAL A 128 -7.95 19.01 -1.00
C VAL A 128 -8.95 19.21 0.14
N TYR A 129 -9.89 20.15 0.01
CA TYR A 129 -10.91 20.41 1.04
C TYR A 129 -11.98 19.35 1.01
N ARG A 130 -12.41 18.93 -0.19
CA ARG A 130 -13.35 17.83 -0.36
C ARG A 130 -12.76 16.50 0.12
N VAL A 131 -11.45 16.28 -0.09
CA VAL A 131 -10.73 15.16 0.53
C VAL A 131 -10.78 15.25 2.06
N ALA A 132 -10.41 16.39 2.65
CA ALA A 132 -10.43 16.54 4.11
C ALA A 132 -11.83 16.32 4.70
N GLU A 133 -12.87 16.80 4.01
CA GLU A 133 -14.27 16.62 4.37
C GLU A 133 -14.69 15.14 4.30
N LEU A 134 -14.44 14.44 3.19
CA LEU A 134 -14.87 13.04 3.02
C LEU A 134 -14.12 12.09 3.96
N PHE A 135 -12.80 12.26 4.09
CA PHE A 135 -11.95 11.41 4.91
C PHE A 135 -11.97 11.79 6.40
N GLN A 136 -12.61 12.94 6.71
CA GLN A 136 -12.85 13.46 8.06
C GLN A 136 -11.57 13.62 8.88
N PHE A 137 -10.60 14.39 8.38
CA PHE A 137 -9.42 14.78 9.16
C PHE A 137 -9.03 16.25 8.92
N PRO A 138 -8.53 16.96 9.95
CA PRO A 138 -8.25 18.38 9.84
C PRO A 138 -6.98 18.62 9.02
N ILE A 139 -7.09 19.50 8.02
CA ILE A 139 -5.94 19.97 7.21
C ILE A 139 -5.44 21.36 7.64
N GLU A 140 -6.17 22.01 8.54
CA GLU A 140 -5.89 23.36 9.05
C GLU A 140 -6.23 23.43 10.54
N ARG A 141 -5.52 24.30 11.28
CA ARG A 141 -5.76 24.58 12.70
C ARG A 141 -5.65 26.07 12.99
N GLU A 142 -6.39 26.51 14.00
CA GLU A 142 -6.34 27.88 14.50
C GLU A 142 -5.20 28.03 15.53
N VAL A 143 -4.36 29.04 15.34
CA VAL A 143 -3.26 29.41 16.24
C VAL A 143 -3.35 30.89 16.61
N ARG A 144 -3.09 31.23 17.88
CA ARG A 144 -3.09 32.63 18.32
C ARG A 144 -1.87 33.35 17.77
N HIS A 145 -2.07 34.59 17.32
CA HIS A 145 -0.99 35.46 16.89
C HIS A 145 -0.02 35.72 18.06
N GLU A 146 1.29 35.63 17.82
CA GLU A 146 2.32 35.66 18.88
C GLU A 146 2.27 36.93 19.76
N THR A 147 1.79 38.04 19.20
CA THR A 147 1.80 39.36 19.85
C THR A 147 0.45 40.08 19.91
N LEU A 148 -0.60 39.55 19.28
CA LEU A 148 -1.89 40.22 19.19
C LEU A 148 -2.96 39.33 19.83
N ASP A 149 -3.33 39.64 21.07
CA ASP A 149 -4.21 38.81 21.93
C ASP A 149 -5.59 38.49 21.33
N PHE A 150 -6.04 39.27 20.34
CA PHE A 150 -7.35 39.14 19.69
C PHE A 150 -7.27 38.68 18.23
N VAL A 151 -6.09 38.27 17.76
CA VAL A 151 -5.89 37.78 16.38
C VAL A 151 -5.60 36.28 16.41
N THR A 152 -6.42 35.54 15.66
CA THR A 152 -6.21 34.12 15.36
C THR A 152 -5.78 34.00 13.91
N LEU A 153 -4.77 33.17 13.65
CA LEU A 153 -4.31 32.79 12.31
C LEU A 153 -4.72 31.34 12.04
N THR A 154 -4.86 31.02 10.76
CA THR A 154 -5.03 29.63 10.31
C THR A 154 -3.71 29.16 9.72
N GLU A 155 -3.22 28.02 10.20
CA GLU A 155 -2.05 27.34 9.65
C GLU A 155 -2.37 25.91 9.23
N PRO A 156 -1.66 25.34 8.24
CA PRO A 156 -1.88 23.96 7.82
C PRO A 156 -1.44 22.97 8.91
N THR A 157 -2.18 21.87 9.05
CA THR A 157 -1.72 20.71 9.83
C THR A 157 -0.78 19.84 8.98
N GLU A 158 -0.09 18.93 9.64
CA GLU A 158 0.76 17.92 9.04
C GLU A 158 -0.03 17.02 8.06
N LEU A 159 -1.33 16.81 8.35
CA LEU A 159 -2.24 16.00 7.52
C LEU A 159 -2.64 16.68 6.20
N LYS A 160 -2.40 17.99 6.02
CA LYS A 160 -2.63 18.66 4.72
C LYS A 160 -1.81 18.00 3.62
N ALA A 161 -0.59 17.57 3.93
CA ALA A 161 0.26 16.86 2.97
C ALA A 161 -0.34 15.51 2.55
N LEU A 162 -0.97 14.78 3.47
CA LEU A 162 -1.72 13.54 3.18
C LEU A 162 -2.94 13.80 2.30
N ALA A 163 -3.75 14.80 2.63
CA ALA A 163 -4.91 15.18 1.79
C ALA A 163 -4.48 15.56 0.37
N MET A 164 -3.40 16.32 0.22
CA MET A 164 -2.84 16.65 -1.10
C MET A 164 -2.36 15.40 -1.84
N GLY A 165 -1.76 14.42 -1.15
CA GLY A 165 -1.36 13.15 -1.77
C GLY A 165 -2.55 12.35 -2.29
N ILE A 166 -3.62 12.25 -1.50
CA ILE A 166 -4.89 11.62 -1.91
C ILE A 166 -5.46 12.34 -3.13
N MET A 167 -5.62 13.66 -3.05
CA MET A 167 -6.09 14.50 -4.15
C MET A 167 -5.26 14.28 -5.42
N ASN A 168 -3.93 14.31 -5.33
CA ASN A 168 -3.06 14.17 -6.50
C ASN A 168 -3.16 12.77 -7.13
N VAL A 169 -3.24 11.70 -6.34
CA VAL A 169 -3.42 10.33 -6.86
C VAL A 169 -4.78 10.20 -7.55
N LEU A 170 -5.85 10.72 -6.93
CA LEU A 170 -7.20 10.72 -7.52
C LEU A 170 -7.23 11.50 -8.84
N ASN A 171 -6.70 12.73 -8.82
CA ASN A 171 -6.72 13.61 -9.99
C ASN A 171 -5.98 13.00 -11.17
N LYS A 172 -4.80 12.41 -10.92
CA LYS A 172 -4.02 11.74 -11.97
C LYS A 172 -4.68 10.48 -12.50
N THR A 173 -5.35 9.70 -11.64
CA THR A 173 -6.15 8.56 -12.09
C THR A 173 -7.34 9.03 -12.93
N GLY A 174 -8.08 10.06 -12.50
CA GLY A 174 -9.19 10.63 -13.26
C GLY A 174 -8.75 11.19 -14.62
N GLU A 175 -7.63 11.91 -14.67
CA GLU A 175 -7.01 12.38 -15.92
C GLU A 175 -6.73 11.24 -16.89
N TYR A 176 -6.11 10.15 -16.42
CA TYR A 176 -5.82 8.98 -17.24
C TYR A 176 -7.10 8.32 -17.77
N LEU A 177 -8.06 8.04 -16.88
CA LEU A 177 -9.31 7.36 -17.23
C LEU A 177 -10.08 8.16 -18.29
N MET A 178 -10.24 9.48 -18.09
CA MET A 178 -10.90 10.35 -19.06
C MET A 178 -10.17 10.38 -20.41
N ALA A 179 -8.84 10.48 -20.40
CA ALA A 179 -8.04 10.54 -21.62
C ALA A 179 -8.15 9.25 -22.46
N HIS A 180 -8.46 8.11 -21.83
CA HIS A 180 -8.56 6.80 -22.48
C HIS A 180 -10.02 6.31 -22.62
N GLY A 181 -11.01 7.14 -22.27
CA GLY A 181 -12.43 6.84 -22.47
C GLY A 181 -13.03 5.85 -21.46
N TYR A 182 -12.43 5.73 -20.27
CA TYR A 182 -12.95 4.92 -19.17
C TYR A 182 -13.84 5.76 -18.25
N GLU A 183 -15.01 5.23 -17.92
CA GLU A 183 -15.98 5.90 -17.02
C GLU A 183 -15.46 5.93 -15.58
N ASP A 184 -14.90 4.82 -15.11
CA ASP A 184 -14.37 4.62 -13.76
C ASP A 184 -13.19 3.63 -13.77
N LEU A 185 -12.55 3.43 -12.61
CA LEU A 185 -11.41 2.53 -12.49
C LEU A 185 -11.81 1.07 -12.75
N ALA A 186 -13.03 0.68 -12.37
CA ALA A 186 -13.54 -0.66 -12.66
C ALA A 186 -13.67 -0.93 -14.17
N SER A 187 -14.12 0.04 -14.97
CA SER A 187 -14.26 -0.10 -16.42
C SER A 187 -12.90 -0.32 -17.09
N PHE A 188 -11.85 0.36 -16.61
CA PHE A 188 -10.47 0.11 -17.02
C PHE A 188 -10.05 -1.32 -16.68
N ILE A 189 -10.18 -1.73 -15.41
CA ILE A 189 -9.77 -3.06 -14.94
C ILE A 189 -10.52 -4.17 -15.67
N LEU A 190 -11.84 -4.04 -15.80
CA LEU A 190 -12.69 -4.99 -16.52
C LEU A 190 -12.29 -5.11 -18.00
N SER A 191 -11.84 -4.03 -18.63
CA SER A 191 -11.33 -4.09 -20.01
C SER A 191 -10.05 -4.93 -20.09
N LYS A 192 -9.17 -4.84 -19.08
CA LYS A 192 -7.88 -5.52 -19.06
C LYS A 192 -8.01 -7.01 -18.73
N VAL A 193 -8.82 -7.37 -17.75
CA VAL A 193 -9.08 -8.80 -17.44
C VAL A 193 -9.88 -9.50 -18.53
N LYS A 194 -10.59 -8.77 -19.41
CA LYS A 194 -11.18 -9.36 -20.64
C LYS A 194 -10.15 -9.58 -21.74
N GLU A 195 -9.13 -8.73 -21.81
CA GLU A 195 -8.03 -8.85 -22.78
C GLU A 195 -7.18 -10.09 -22.49
N VAL A 196 -6.78 -10.26 -21.22
CA VAL A 196 -6.04 -11.44 -20.74
C VAL A 196 -6.65 -11.90 -19.41
N PRO A 197 -7.62 -12.84 -19.45
CA PRO A 197 -8.30 -13.30 -18.24
C PRO A 197 -7.38 -14.13 -17.35
N GLN A 198 -7.68 -14.14 -16.04
CA GLN A 198 -7.04 -15.01 -15.06
C GLN A 198 -5.52 -14.86 -14.95
N ASN A 199 -5.00 -13.65 -15.23
CA ASN A 199 -3.57 -13.33 -15.19
C ASN A 199 -3.27 -12.11 -14.29
N ALA A 200 -2.80 -12.37 -13.08
CA ALA A 200 -2.45 -11.38 -12.07
C ALA A 200 -1.25 -10.52 -12.50
N LYS A 201 -0.22 -11.12 -13.11
CA LYS A 201 0.99 -10.40 -13.53
C LYS A 201 0.66 -9.38 -14.63
N PHE A 202 -0.14 -9.77 -15.61
CA PHE A 202 -0.61 -8.88 -16.67
C PHE A 202 -1.40 -7.70 -16.11
N LEU A 203 -2.38 -7.96 -15.22
CA LEU A 203 -3.16 -6.86 -14.64
C LEU A 203 -2.29 -5.92 -13.81
N THR A 204 -1.30 -6.46 -13.07
CA THR A 204 -0.32 -5.66 -12.32
C THR A 204 0.46 -4.73 -13.25
N GLU A 205 0.96 -5.24 -14.38
CA GLU A 205 1.70 -4.46 -15.37
C GLU A 205 0.85 -3.32 -15.96
N GLU A 206 -0.38 -3.63 -16.36
CA GLU A 206 -1.28 -2.64 -16.97
C GLU A 206 -1.67 -1.55 -15.98
N LEU A 207 -1.91 -1.89 -14.72
CA LEU A 207 -2.16 -0.93 -13.64
C LEU A 207 -0.98 0.03 -13.44
N VAL A 208 0.24 -0.48 -13.40
CA VAL A 208 1.46 0.34 -13.20
C VAL A 208 1.74 1.25 -14.40
N LYS A 209 1.55 0.75 -15.63
CA LYS A 209 1.70 1.56 -16.85
C LYS A 209 0.68 2.68 -16.93
N ALA A 210 -0.55 2.40 -16.49
CA ALA A 210 -1.66 3.35 -16.56
C ALA A 210 -1.62 4.43 -15.46
N LEU A 211 -1.39 4.01 -14.21
CA LEU A 211 -1.67 4.84 -13.05
C LEU A 211 -0.35 5.25 -12.37
N VAL A 212 0.01 6.52 -12.51
CA VAL A 212 1.24 7.09 -11.92
C VAL A 212 1.32 6.91 -10.40
N GLY A 213 0.17 6.86 -9.71
CA GLY A 213 0.09 6.56 -8.28
C GLY A 213 0.49 5.13 -7.91
N LEU A 214 0.72 4.24 -8.88
CA LEU A 214 1.14 2.84 -8.71
C LEU A 214 2.59 2.59 -9.16
N GLN A 215 3.30 3.62 -9.64
CA GLN A 215 4.69 3.55 -10.12
C GLN A 215 5.69 3.63 -8.95
N ASP A 216 5.57 2.65 -8.05
CA ASP A 216 6.40 2.52 -6.84
C ASP A 216 7.76 1.89 -7.18
N HIS A 217 8.68 2.75 -7.62
CA HIS A 217 10.08 2.43 -7.85
C HIS A 217 10.99 3.64 -7.62
N TYR A 218 12.26 3.34 -7.39
CA TYR A 218 13.30 4.29 -6.99
C TYR A 218 14.61 4.01 -7.71
N GLU A 219 15.50 5.00 -7.74
CA GLU A 219 16.84 4.86 -8.30
C GLU A 219 17.87 5.45 -7.34
N PHE A 220 18.85 4.64 -6.94
CA PHE A 220 19.95 5.06 -6.08
C PHE A 220 21.27 4.67 -6.74
N GLU A 221 22.15 5.65 -6.96
CA GLU A 221 23.47 5.42 -7.57
C GLU A 221 23.39 4.65 -8.91
N GLY A 222 22.37 4.95 -9.73
CA GLY A 222 22.12 4.30 -11.02
C GLY A 222 21.49 2.89 -10.91
N LYS A 223 21.19 2.41 -9.70
CA LYS A 223 20.51 1.13 -9.47
C LYS A 223 19.02 1.36 -9.23
N LYS A 224 18.19 0.79 -10.09
CA LYS A 224 16.73 0.83 -9.96
C LYS A 224 16.21 -0.27 -9.05
N VAL A 225 15.23 0.07 -8.22
CA VAL A 225 14.53 -0.85 -7.31
C VAL A 225 13.04 -0.70 -7.54
N TYR A 226 12.37 -1.79 -7.89
CA TYR A 226 10.93 -1.81 -8.17
C TYR A 226 10.20 -2.55 -7.06
N LEU A 227 9.05 -2.04 -6.63
CA LEU A 227 8.25 -2.62 -5.54
C LEU A 227 6.78 -2.78 -5.93
N PHE A 228 6.19 -1.81 -6.62
CA PHE A 228 4.80 -1.85 -7.13
C PHE A 228 3.76 -2.36 -6.11
N LYS A 229 3.96 -2.02 -4.83
CA LYS A 229 3.20 -2.60 -3.71
C LYS A 229 1.70 -2.46 -3.88
N LYS A 230 1.23 -1.25 -4.19
CA LYS A 230 -0.21 -0.96 -4.34
C LYS A 230 -0.82 -1.64 -5.55
N ALA A 231 -0.09 -1.80 -6.65
CA ALA A 231 -0.59 -2.53 -7.82
C ALA A 231 -0.78 -4.01 -7.49
N GLN A 232 0.21 -4.62 -6.82
CA GLN A 232 0.15 -6.04 -6.47
C GLN A 232 -0.96 -6.34 -5.45
N ILE A 233 -1.12 -5.52 -4.39
CA ILE A 233 -2.19 -5.73 -3.40
C ILE A 233 -3.58 -5.48 -4.00
N LEU A 234 -3.72 -4.52 -4.92
CA LEU A 234 -4.97 -4.28 -5.64
C LEU A 234 -5.39 -5.54 -6.43
N VAL A 235 -4.45 -6.12 -7.18
CA VAL A 235 -4.69 -7.38 -7.92
C VAL A 235 -5.05 -8.52 -6.96
N TYR A 236 -4.36 -8.62 -5.82
CA TYR A 236 -4.66 -9.64 -4.81
C TYR A 236 -6.04 -9.47 -4.19
N HIS A 237 -6.44 -8.26 -3.81
CA HIS A 237 -7.76 -8.02 -3.24
C HIS A 237 -8.87 -8.26 -4.26
N LEU A 238 -8.68 -7.91 -5.54
CA LEU A 238 -9.65 -8.25 -6.58
C LEU A 238 -9.81 -9.76 -6.74
N TRP A 239 -8.73 -10.53 -6.75
CA TRP A 239 -8.81 -11.99 -6.70
C TRP A 239 -9.53 -12.48 -5.43
N PHE A 240 -9.21 -11.90 -4.27
CA PHE A 240 -9.77 -12.32 -3.00
C PHE A 240 -11.28 -12.06 -2.89
N THR A 241 -11.78 -10.92 -3.41
CA THR A 241 -13.19 -10.52 -3.30
C THR A 241 -14.04 -10.93 -4.49
N MET A 242 -13.46 -11.03 -5.70
CA MET A 242 -14.22 -11.17 -6.94
C MET A 242 -14.13 -12.54 -7.61
N ARG A 243 -13.14 -13.40 -7.32
CA ARG A 243 -12.94 -14.66 -8.06
C ARG A 243 -14.15 -15.60 -8.09
N GLU A 244 -14.96 -15.60 -7.03
CA GLU A 244 -16.17 -16.43 -6.93
C GLU A 244 -17.40 -15.80 -7.63
N LYS A 245 -17.32 -14.51 -7.98
CA LYS A 245 -18.40 -13.73 -8.61
C LYS A 245 -18.16 -13.52 -10.10
N VAL A 246 -16.90 -13.27 -10.48
CA VAL A 246 -16.47 -12.90 -11.83
C VAL A 246 -15.24 -13.74 -12.19
N SER A 247 -15.42 -14.66 -13.14
CA SER A 247 -14.45 -15.72 -13.47
C SER A 247 -13.09 -15.21 -13.94
N GLU A 248 -13.04 -14.02 -14.51
CA GLU A 248 -11.84 -13.38 -15.04
C GLU A 248 -10.84 -13.01 -13.92
N PHE A 249 -11.31 -12.87 -12.68
CA PHE A 249 -10.48 -12.58 -11.50
C PHE A 249 -9.94 -13.83 -10.79
N ASP A 250 -10.28 -15.04 -11.25
CA ASP A 250 -9.69 -16.30 -10.74
C ASP A 250 -8.27 -16.50 -11.28
N PHE A 251 -7.38 -15.58 -10.90
CA PHE A 251 -5.97 -15.51 -11.32
C PHE A 251 -5.20 -16.78 -10.97
N LYS A 252 -4.61 -17.42 -11.98
CA LYS A 252 -3.89 -18.70 -11.83
C LYS A 252 -2.45 -18.55 -11.36
N ASP A 253 -1.89 -17.37 -11.55
CA ASP A 253 -0.56 -16.95 -11.17
C ASP A 253 -0.57 -16.02 -9.94
N ILE A 254 -1.62 -16.06 -9.11
CA ILE A 254 -1.74 -15.17 -7.94
C ILE A 254 -0.59 -15.36 -6.94
N ASP A 255 -0.15 -16.61 -6.76
CA ASP A 255 0.98 -16.95 -5.88
C ASP A 255 2.33 -16.52 -6.46
N GLU A 256 2.36 -16.09 -7.73
CA GLU A 256 3.55 -15.49 -8.34
C GLU A 256 3.71 -14.01 -8.03
N LEU A 257 2.77 -13.35 -7.33
CA LEU A 257 3.00 -12.02 -6.78
C LEU A 257 4.09 -12.04 -5.71
N THR A 258 4.63 -10.86 -5.38
CA THR A 258 5.52 -10.67 -4.23
C THR A 258 4.75 -10.11 -3.04
N VAL A 259 5.34 -10.14 -1.85
CA VAL A 259 4.75 -9.52 -0.64
C VAL A 259 4.48 -8.03 -0.87
N PHE A 260 3.42 -7.50 -0.28
CA PHE A 260 2.97 -6.12 -0.46
C PHE A 260 3.71 -5.19 0.50
N ALA A 261 5.04 -5.15 0.36
CA ALA A 261 5.97 -4.48 1.26
C ALA A 261 5.62 -3.01 1.56
N ASP A 262 4.89 -2.79 2.65
CA ASP A 262 4.57 -1.48 3.22
C ASP A 262 5.56 -1.12 4.34
N ASN A 263 5.11 -0.46 5.41
CA ASN A 263 5.92 -0.28 6.62
C ASN A 263 5.71 -1.33 7.72
N VAL A 264 4.67 -2.15 7.63
CA VAL A 264 4.36 -3.20 8.61
C VAL A 264 5.21 -4.43 8.33
N ILE A 265 5.19 -4.96 7.11
CA ILE A 265 5.89 -6.21 6.75
C ILE A 265 7.38 -6.18 7.15
N PRO A 266 8.19 -5.23 6.66
CA PRO A 266 9.58 -5.08 7.10
C PRO A 266 9.75 -4.88 8.61
N THR A 267 8.88 -4.12 9.28
CA THR A 267 8.95 -3.94 10.74
C THR A 267 8.76 -5.28 11.47
N MET A 268 7.79 -6.08 11.03
CA MET A 268 7.53 -7.39 11.63
C MET A 268 8.68 -8.37 11.39
N LEU A 269 9.26 -8.37 10.19
CA LEU A 269 10.40 -9.23 9.90
C LEU A 269 11.65 -8.84 10.72
N VAL A 270 11.83 -7.55 11.04
CA VAL A 270 12.88 -7.10 11.97
C VAL A 270 12.60 -7.59 13.39
N GLU A 271 11.37 -7.43 13.88
CA GLU A 271 10.99 -7.91 15.22
C GLU A 271 11.15 -9.43 15.37
N LEU A 272 10.80 -10.18 14.33
CA LEU A 272 10.93 -11.64 14.29
C LEU A 272 12.39 -12.11 14.10
N GLY A 273 13.36 -11.19 14.00
CA GLY A 273 14.77 -11.48 13.80
C GLY A 273 15.12 -12.03 12.40
N ILE A 274 14.17 -11.97 11.46
CA ILE A 274 14.35 -12.44 10.08
C ILE A 274 15.15 -11.40 9.27
N LEU A 275 14.92 -10.11 9.54
CA LEU A 275 15.73 -9.02 9.02
C LEU A 275 16.62 -8.44 10.12
N GLU A 276 17.93 -8.46 9.90
CA GLU A 276 18.90 -7.76 10.74
C GLU A 276 19.25 -6.41 10.08
N ILE A 277 19.09 -5.32 10.83
CA ILE A 277 19.28 -3.95 10.32
C ILE A 277 20.25 -3.16 11.21
N PRO A 278 20.90 -2.10 10.69
CA PRO A 278 21.76 -1.23 11.48
C PRO A 278 21.06 -0.62 12.71
N GLU A 279 21.77 -0.56 13.84
CA GLU A 279 21.25 0.00 15.10
C GLU A 279 20.81 1.47 14.94
N GLU A 280 21.50 2.25 14.12
CA GLU A 280 21.12 3.63 13.80
C GLU A 280 19.71 3.74 13.19
N TRP A 281 19.30 2.76 12.38
CA TRP A 281 17.97 2.75 11.77
C TRP A 281 16.93 2.35 12.80
N LEU A 282 17.22 1.37 13.66
CA LEU A 282 16.36 1.00 14.79
C LEU A 282 16.11 2.18 15.72
N GLU A 283 17.15 2.93 16.07
CA GLU A 283 17.04 4.11 16.93
C GLU A 283 16.19 5.23 16.28
N THR A 284 16.29 5.40 14.97
CA THR A 284 15.46 6.35 14.21
C THR A 284 13.99 5.93 14.24
N ILE A 285 13.71 4.64 14.03
CA ILE A 285 12.36 4.05 14.08
C ILE A 285 11.76 4.19 15.48
N LYS A 286 12.51 3.84 16.54
CA LYS A 286 12.05 3.96 17.95
C LYS A 286 11.70 5.40 18.33
N LYS A 287 12.36 6.39 17.73
CA LYS A 287 12.10 7.82 17.95
C LYS A 287 10.96 8.38 17.10
N ASN A 288 10.30 7.56 16.27
CA ASN A 288 9.27 7.98 15.30
C ASN A 288 9.77 9.10 14.39
N GLN A 289 11.03 8.98 13.94
CA GLN A 289 11.63 9.91 12.98
C GLN A 289 11.52 9.33 11.57
N ASP A 290 11.36 10.22 10.59
CA ASP A 290 11.34 9.82 9.18
C ASP A 290 12.67 9.20 8.77
N LEU A 291 12.59 8.01 8.17
CA LEU A 291 13.72 7.42 7.47
C LEU A 291 13.97 8.15 6.16
N THR A 292 15.19 8.03 5.62
CA THR A 292 15.45 8.48 4.26
C THR A 292 14.74 7.57 3.27
N GLU A 293 14.47 8.09 2.06
CA GLU A 293 13.84 7.31 0.99
C GLU A 293 14.64 6.04 0.66
N GLN A 294 15.98 6.14 0.65
CA GLN A 294 16.86 5.00 0.42
C GLN A 294 16.73 3.93 1.50
N VAL A 295 16.77 4.31 2.78
CA VAL A 295 16.64 3.36 3.89
C VAL A 295 15.27 2.69 3.90
N ALA A 296 14.19 3.46 3.74
CA ALA A 296 12.83 2.91 3.64
C ALA A 296 12.71 1.94 2.46
N THR A 297 13.29 2.28 1.31
CA THR A 297 13.31 1.41 0.12
C THR A 297 14.12 0.14 0.37
N THR A 298 15.27 0.23 1.04
CA THR A 298 16.09 -0.93 1.40
C THR A 298 15.33 -1.89 2.31
N LEU A 299 14.64 -1.40 3.33
CA LEU A 299 13.83 -2.24 4.23
C LEU A 299 12.70 -2.94 3.47
N ARG A 300 12.00 -2.21 2.59
CA ARG A 300 10.92 -2.77 1.76
C ARG A 300 11.46 -3.82 0.79
N ALA A 301 12.56 -3.55 0.09
CA ALA A 301 13.20 -4.51 -0.80
C ALA A 301 13.67 -5.77 -0.06
N ALA A 302 14.29 -5.61 1.12
CA ALA A 302 14.73 -6.74 1.94
C ALA A 302 13.55 -7.61 2.41
N SER A 303 12.38 -7.00 2.68
CA SER A 303 11.17 -7.75 3.03
C SER A 303 10.64 -8.61 1.87
N VAL A 304 10.72 -8.12 0.62
CA VAL A 304 10.40 -8.93 -0.57
C VAL A 304 11.31 -10.15 -0.64
N VAL A 305 12.63 -9.96 -0.44
CA VAL A 305 13.61 -11.06 -0.47
C VAL A 305 13.34 -12.08 0.64
N ALA A 306 13.15 -11.60 1.88
CA ALA A 306 12.93 -12.46 3.03
C ALA A 306 11.63 -13.28 2.92
N CYS A 307 10.54 -12.66 2.44
CA CYS A 307 9.28 -13.37 2.23
C CYS A 307 9.34 -14.38 1.09
N ASP A 308 10.02 -14.08 -0.02
CA ASP A 308 10.27 -15.06 -1.08
C ASP A 308 11.06 -16.27 -0.55
N ASP A 309 12.08 -16.02 0.28
CA ASP A 309 12.90 -17.07 0.90
C ASP A 309 12.09 -17.90 1.92
N LEU A 310 11.21 -17.26 2.71
CA LEU A 310 10.26 -17.93 3.63
C LEU A 310 9.27 -18.83 2.89
N VAL A 311 8.60 -18.33 1.86
CA VAL A 311 7.63 -19.08 1.07
C VAL A 311 8.31 -20.29 0.43
N LYS A 312 9.50 -20.09 -0.16
CA LYS A 312 10.29 -21.17 -0.74
C LYS A 312 10.70 -22.22 0.31
N ALA A 313 11.17 -21.79 1.47
CA ALA A 313 11.58 -22.68 2.56
C ALA A 313 10.39 -23.45 3.17
N SER A 314 9.18 -22.88 3.12
CA SER A 314 7.95 -23.51 3.64
C SER A 314 7.48 -24.75 2.86
N LYS A 315 8.04 -24.99 1.67
CA LYS A 315 7.71 -26.13 0.78
C LYS A 315 6.20 -26.26 0.50
N GLY A 316 5.53 -25.13 0.30
CA GLY A 316 4.10 -25.06 -0.04
C GLY A 316 3.15 -24.94 1.15
N THR A 317 3.68 -24.79 2.37
CA THR A 317 2.85 -24.52 3.56
C THR A 317 2.33 -23.07 3.58
N LEU A 318 3.12 -22.14 3.03
CA LEU A 318 2.79 -20.73 2.95
C LEU A 318 2.57 -20.32 1.49
N THR A 319 1.62 -19.42 1.26
CA THR A 319 1.49 -18.66 0.01
C THR A 319 1.96 -17.24 0.25
N THR A 320 2.38 -16.53 -0.80
CA THR A 320 2.88 -15.15 -0.67
C THR A 320 1.82 -14.23 -0.07
N GLY A 321 0.60 -14.27 -0.62
CA GLY A 321 -0.51 -13.46 -0.09
C GLY A 321 -0.90 -13.87 1.33
N GLY A 322 -0.93 -15.17 1.65
CA GLY A 322 -1.24 -15.63 3.00
C GLY A 322 -0.20 -15.18 4.04
N LEU A 323 1.09 -15.21 3.68
CA LEU A 323 2.18 -14.71 4.52
C LEU A 323 2.11 -13.19 4.71
N ASP A 324 1.80 -12.43 3.65
CA ASP A 324 1.61 -10.98 3.74
C ASP A 324 0.52 -10.63 4.76
N VAL A 325 -0.68 -11.17 4.56
CA VAL A 325 -1.85 -10.91 5.41
C VAL A 325 -1.58 -11.34 6.84
N TYR A 326 -0.93 -12.50 7.03
CA TYR A 326 -0.51 -12.99 8.33
C TYR A 326 0.40 -11.98 9.05
N LEU A 327 1.51 -11.57 8.43
CA LEU A 327 2.47 -10.64 9.03
C LEU A 327 1.82 -9.27 9.30
N TRP A 328 1.01 -8.79 8.36
CA TRP A 328 0.32 -7.51 8.50
C TRP A 328 -0.66 -7.53 9.67
N ARG A 329 -1.48 -8.58 9.81
CA ARG A 329 -2.45 -8.74 10.89
C ARG A 329 -1.78 -9.05 12.24
N LEU A 330 -0.69 -9.82 12.24
CA LEU A 330 0.15 -10.05 13.43
C LEU A 330 0.63 -8.72 14.03
N GLY A 331 1.06 -7.78 13.17
CA GLY A 331 1.44 -6.42 13.57
C GLY A 331 0.30 -5.54 14.14
N LYS A 332 -0.94 -6.04 14.22
CA LYS A 332 -2.10 -5.32 14.79
C LYS A 332 -2.61 -5.91 16.11
N VAL A 333 -2.06 -7.03 16.57
CA VAL A 333 -2.51 -7.74 17.78
C VAL A 333 -1.46 -7.75 18.88
N GLY A 334 -1.91 -7.95 20.13
CA GLY A 334 -1.04 -8.13 21.29
C GLY A 334 0.05 -7.07 21.44
N ASP A 335 1.25 -7.51 21.82
CA ASP A 335 2.42 -6.63 21.99
C ASP A 335 2.99 -6.14 20.66
N TYR A 336 2.80 -6.87 19.56
CA TYR A 336 3.24 -6.44 18.23
C TYR A 336 2.59 -5.12 17.79
N ARG A 337 1.37 -4.80 18.25
CA ARG A 337 0.71 -3.51 17.97
C ARG A 337 1.47 -2.31 18.53
N LYS A 338 2.27 -2.50 19.58
CA LYS A 338 3.01 -1.44 20.27
C LYS A 338 4.35 -1.12 19.60
N ILE A 339 4.80 -1.97 18.67
CA ILE A 339 6.09 -1.81 18.00
C ILE A 339 6.06 -0.55 17.14
N PRO A 340 7.02 0.37 17.32
CA PRO A 340 7.20 1.50 16.42
C PRO A 340 7.48 1.00 15.00
N ARG A 341 6.71 1.50 14.03
CA ARG A 341 6.92 1.19 12.62
C ARG A 341 7.76 2.29 12.02
N PHE A 342 8.59 1.97 11.03
CA PHE A 342 9.25 3.05 10.31
C PHE A 342 8.22 3.93 9.58
N GLN A 343 8.61 5.18 9.37
CA GLN A 343 7.80 6.15 8.66
C GLN A 343 8.62 6.88 7.60
N LEU A 344 7.94 7.21 6.52
CA LEU A 344 8.36 8.14 5.49
C LEU A 344 7.10 8.90 5.09
N LYS A 345 6.96 10.16 5.49
CA LYS A 345 5.72 10.92 5.25
C LYS A 345 5.60 11.44 3.82
N ALA A 346 6.73 11.71 3.16
CA ALA A 346 6.76 12.33 1.84
C ALA A 346 6.53 11.35 0.68
N THR A 347 5.60 10.40 0.81
CA THR A 347 5.31 9.40 -0.23
C THR A 347 3.83 9.04 -0.33
N VAL A 348 3.40 8.74 -1.55
CA VAL A 348 2.07 8.19 -1.85
C VAL A 348 2.11 6.70 -2.22
N MET A 349 3.26 6.05 -2.04
CA MET A 349 3.49 4.70 -2.55
C MET A 349 3.19 3.59 -1.53
N PHE A 350 3.17 3.89 -0.22
CA PHE A 350 2.91 2.92 0.85
C PHE A 350 2.48 3.54 2.19
#